data_AF-A0A8C6I0U8-F1
#
_entry.id   AF-A0A8C6I0U8-F1
#
_cell.length_a   1.000
_cell.length_b   1.000
_cell.length_c   1.000
_cell.angle_alpha   90.00
_cell.angle_beta   90.00
_cell.angle_gamma   90.00
#
_symmetry.space_group_name_H-M   'P 1'
#
loop_
_entity.id
_entity.type
_entity.pdbx_description
1 polymer ?
#
loop_
_entity_poly.entity_id
_entity_poly.type
_entity_poly.pdbx_seq_one_letter_code
_entity_poly.pdbx_strand_id
1 'polypeptide(L)' 'MCDRKAMIKNADMSEEIQQDSVECATQALEKYNIEKDIAAHIKKGFDK' A
#
# COMPACT_ATOMS: atom_id res chain seq x y z
N MET A 1 -18.09 -2.39 0.66
CA MET A 1 -16.65 -2.07 0.57
C MET A 1 -16.56 -0.56 0.70
N CYS A 2 -15.92 -0.02 1.74
CA CYS A 2 -15.70 1.43 1.82
C CYS A 2 -14.92 1.87 0.57
N ASP A 3 -15.38 2.91 -0.11
CA ASP A 3 -14.77 3.54 -1.28
C ASP A 3 -13.41 4.21 -0.97
N ARG A 4 -12.45 3.44 -0.44
CA ARG A 4 -11.06 3.87 -0.29
C ARG A 4 -10.37 3.75 -1.64
N LYS A 5 -10.76 4.62 -2.57
CA LYS A 5 -10.08 4.76 -3.87
C LYS A 5 -8.70 5.36 -3.64
N ALA A 6 -7.66 4.60 -3.93
CA ALA A 6 -6.29 5.09 -3.86
C ALA A 6 -6.08 6.21 -4.92
N MET A 7 -5.39 7.27 -4.52
CA MET A 7 -5.02 8.39 -5.41
C MET A 7 -3.50 8.51 -5.46
N ILE A 8 -2.92 8.22 -6.63
CA ILE A 8 -1.48 8.34 -6.86
C ILE A 8 -1.17 9.80 -7.19
N LYS A 9 -0.35 10.45 -6.36
CA LYS A 9 0.06 11.86 -6.54
C LYS A 9 1.29 12.00 -7.45
N ASN A 10 2.22 11.05 -7.38
CA ASN A 10 3.42 10.97 -8.20
C ASN A 10 3.93 9.53 -8.18
N ALA A 11 4.45 9.03 -9.29
CA ALA A 11 5.07 7.71 -9.37
C ALA A 11 6.17 7.71 -10.44
N ASP A 12 7.27 7.01 -10.16
CA ASP A 12 8.37 6.75 -11.10
C ASP A 12 8.66 5.24 -11.10
N MET A 13 7.60 4.46 -11.35
CA MET A 13 7.60 2.99 -11.38
C MET A 13 6.48 2.51 -12.32
N SER A 14 6.54 1.25 -12.78
CA SER A 14 5.54 0.70 -13.71
C SER A 14 4.14 0.62 -13.09
N GLU A 15 3.10 0.66 -13.92
CA GLU A 15 1.70 0.56 -13.46
C GLU A 15 1.43 -0.74 -12.68
N GLU A 16 2.08 -1.83 -13.06
CA GLU A 16 2.04 -3.10 -12.33
C GLU A 16 2.55 -2.95 -10.89
N ILE A 17 3.72 -2.33 -10.71
CA ILE A 17 4.29 -2.08 -9.38
C ILE A 17 3.43 -1.08 -8.59
N GLN A 18 2.83 -0.09 -9.26
CA GLN A 18 1.90 0.85 -8.61
C GLN A 18 0.64 0.12 -8.09
N GLN A 19 0.08 -0.80 -8.88
CA GLN A 19 -1.09 -1.58 -8.51
C GLN A 19 -0.76 -2.50 -7.32
N ASP A 20 0.36 -3.21 -7.37
CA ASP A 20 0.85 -4.03 -6.26
C ASP A 20 1.08 -3.20 -4.98
N SER A 21 1.56 -1.96 -5.13
CA SER A 21 1.74 -1.01 -4.02
C SER A 21 0.42 -0.62 -3.37
N VAL A 22 -0.59 -0.33 -4.19
CA VAL A 22 -1.93 0.00 -3.70
C VAL A 22 -2.55 -1.19 -2.99
N GLU A 23 -2.40 -2.40 -3.52
CA GLU A 23 -2.92 -3.62 -2.91
C GLU A 23 -2.22 -3.93 -1.58
N CYS A 24 -0.89 -3.83 -1.55
CA CYS A 24 -0.10 -4.02 -0.33
C CYS A 24 -0.52 -3.03 0.77
N ALA A 25 -0.67 -1.75 0.42
CA ALA A 25 -1.13 -0.72 1.34
C ALA A 25 -2.57 -0.96 1.82
N THR A 26 -3.46 -1.42 0.93
CA THR A 26 -4.85 -1.76 1.27
C THR A 26 -4.90 -2.90 2.28
N GLN A 27 -4.15 -3.97 2.05
CA GLN A 27 -4.05 -5.10 2.98
C GLN A 27 -3.48 -4.69 4.35
N ALA A 28 -2.49 -3.80 4.35
CA ALA A 28 -1.91 -3.28 5.58
C ALA A 28 -2.94 -2.46 6.38
N LEU A 29 -3.71 -1.60 5.71
CA LEU A 29 -4.77 -0.79 6.30
C LEU A 29 -5.97 -1.60 6.81
N GLU A 30 -6.14 -2.84 6.37
CA GLU A 30 -7.16 -3.76 6.89
C GLU A 30 -6.67 -4.55 8.10
N LYS A 31 -5.37 -4.90 8.15
CA LYS A 31 -4.77 -5.72 9.21
C LYS A 31 -4.30 -4.91 10.41
N TYR A 32 -3.94 -3.65 10.21
CA TYR A 32 -3.29 -2.81 11.23
C TYR A 32 -4.01 -1.48 11.38
N ASN A 33 -4.12 -1.01 12.62
CA ASN A 33 -4.71 0.29 12.96
C ASN A 33 -3.67 1.33 13.36
N ILE A 34 -2.39 0.93 13.49
CA ILE A 34 -1.28 1.81 13.86
C ILE A 34 -0.46 2.11 12.61
N GLU A 35 -0.30 3.39 12.27
CA GLU A 35 0.42 3.85 11.07
C GLU A 35 1.85 3.28 10.96
N LYS A 36 2.54 3.17 12.10
CA LYS A 36 3.88 2.57 12.19
C LYS A 36 3.88 1.12 11.69
N ASP A 37 2.88 0.34 12.08
CA ASP A 37 2.80 -1.08 11.74
C ASP A 37 2.36 -1.27 10.28
N ILE A 38 1.49 -0.39 9.78
CA ILE A 38 1.13 -0.30 8.36
C ILE A 38 2.38 -0.03 7.52
N ALA A 39 3.15 0.99 7.86
CA ALA A 39 4.38 1.34 7.15
C ALA A 39 5.42 0.21 7.19
N ALA A 40 5.56 -0.45 8.34
CA ALA A 40 6.45 -1.60 8.48
C ALA A 40 6.01 -2.80 7.63
N HIS A 41 4.70 -3.05 7.51
CA HIS A 41 4.17 -4.11 6.66
C HIS A 41 4.43 -3.83 5.18
N ILE A 42 4.14 -2.61 4.73
CA ILE A 42 4.38 -2.18 3.34
C ILE A 42 5.87 -2.30 3.01
N LYS A 43 6.76 -1.76 3.84
CA LYS A 43 8.22 -1.85 3.63
C LYS A 43 8.68 -3.31 3.53
N LYS A 44 8.24 -4.18 4.45
CA LYS A 44 8.58 -5.61 4.41
C LYS A 44 8.00 -6.35 3.19
N GLY A 45 6.88 -5.87 2.65
CA GLY A 45 6.30 -6.40 1.41
C GLY A 45 7.15 -6.11 0.19
N PHE A 46 7.72 -4.90 0.12
CA PHE A 46 8.56 -4.43 -0.99
C PHE A 46 10.04 -4.79 -0.88
N ASP A 47 10.55 -5.05 0.32
CA ASP A 47 11.94 -5.48 0.55
C ASP A 47 12.20 -6.96 0.16
N LYS A 48 11.17 -7.72 -0.19
CA LYS A 48 11.26 -9.13 -0.61
C LYS A 48 11.51 -9.24 -2.11
#